data_AF-A0AAI9T8N7-F1
#
_entry.id   AF-A0AAI9T8N7-F1
#
_cell.length_a   1.000
_cell.length_b   1.000
_cell.length_c   1.000
_cell.angle_alpha   90.00
_cell.angle_beta   90.00
_cell.angle_gamma   90.00
#
_symmetry.space_group_name_H-M   'P 1'
#
loop_
_entity.id
_entity.type
_entity.pdbx_description
1 polymer ?
#
loop_
_entity_poly.entity_id
_entity_poly.type
_entity_poly.pdbx_seq_one_letter_code
_entity_poly.pdbx_strand_id
1 'polypeptide(L)'
;MANTTQFLDDGLELGLSSLSLRAENSPADPPSLQLLKPSQELLESHQDQDQVEAYLRQHLQPYLDGCRTLERLSPDNPFFQHARDFWEKEGFEGEGLSNYTDLLCGILNFPPILLLNPSNWDHLALDDMVRNSPTLSRLQGELESFGFTLRDIVVIDIFPLLTDRKLNSIGEEERRRLCNEAFNLTVNFFRQFQTPVVISCQCSTKQGHARWDIVDHPLASQLSSSVNKARGRQVTRVRLDDQFIHVAQGFHPMHIEYEKDVDNRLNLELVLHGLLGSFFEPCEDWRLRRRQHYEGEMDEAAKEMITRMTAFLESITDYRRAQRRAASFGTVTLRPGHYSTSRWANFKGNVRSFVKNILHVTS
;
A
#
# COMPACT_ATOMS: atom_id res chain seq x y z
N MET A 1 52.82 52.24 -10.57
CA MET A 1 53.44 51.37 -11.59
C MET A 1 53.45 49.96 -11.03
N ALA A 2 53.02 49.00 -11.85
CA ALA A 2 52.84 47.55 -11.61
C ALA A 2 51.63 47.13 -10.73
N ASN A 3 50.75 46.36 -11.38
CA ASN A 3 49.55 45.66 -10.91
C ASN A 3 49.87 44.46 -10.00
N THR A 4 48.87 43.98 -9.23
CA THR A 4 48.27 42.61 -9.23
C THR A 4 47.31 42.51 -8.02
N THR A 5 45.99 42.75 -8.18
CA THR A 5 44.85 41.77 -8.17
C THR A 5 44.93 40.68 -7.06
N GLN A 6 44.07 40.70 -6.02
CA GLN A 6 42.74 40.01 -5.90
C GLN A 6 42.85 38.46 -5.88
N PHE A 7 42.13 37.64 -5.09
CA PHE A 7 40.87 37.73 -4.34
C PHE A 7 40.83 36.57 -3.30
N LEU A 8 39.86 36.63 -2.38
CA LEU A 8 39.42 35.61 -1.41
C LEU A 8 39.10 34.24 -2.04
N ASP A 9 39.27 33.14 -1.28
CA ASP A 9 38.30 32.03 -1.34
C ASP A 9 38.22 31.24 -0.03
N ASP A 10 36.98 30.90 0.30
CA ASP A 10 36.48 30.28 1.52
C ASP A 10 36.52 28.75 1.46
N GLY A 11 36.34 28.13 2.63
CA GLY A 11 36.54 26.69 2.84
C GLY A 11 35.46 25.77 2.27
N LEU A 12 35.83 24.50 2.15
CA LEU A 12 34.97 23.31 2.08
C LEU A 12 35.89 22.07 2.18
N GLU A 13 36.22 21.65 3.41
CA GLU A 13 36.86 20.35 3.66
C GLU A 13 35.80 19.25 3.72
N LEU A 14 35.64 18.55 2.60
CA LEU A 14 34.88 17.30 2.52
C LEU A 14 35.80 16.13 2.89
N GLY A 15 35.62 15.61 4.10
CA GLY A 15 36.24 14.37 4.57
C GLY A 15 35.64 13.15 3.91
N LEU A 16 36.28 12.66 2.84
CA LEU A 16 36.03 11.36 2.24
C LEU A 16 36.58 10.26 3.15
N SER A 17 35.69 9.63 3.92
CA SER A 17 36.01 8.39 4.63
C SER A 17 35.89 7.18 3.71
N SER A 18 36.97 6.43 3.68
CA SER A 18 37.23 5.19 2.96
C SER A 18 36.27 4.06 3.35
N LEU A 19 35.48 3.57 2.39
CA LEU A 19 34.91 2.21 2.43
C LEU A 19 35.78 1.31 1.57
N SER A 20 36.62 0.54 2.27
CA SER A 20 37.50 -0.49 1.74
C SER A 20 36.67 -1.69 1.25
N LEU A 21 36.49 -1.82 -0.06
CA LEU A 21 36.09 -3.06 -0.69
C LEU A 21 37.36 -3.84 -1.05
N ARG A 22 37.81 -4.70 -0.13
CA ARG A 22 38.89 -5.65 -0.40
C ARG A 22 38.31 -6.86 -1.11
N ALA A 23 38.79 -7.08 -2.33
CA ALA A 23 38.65 -8.32 -3.08
C ALA A 23 39.42 -9.43 -2.37
N GLU A 24 38.74 -10.52 -2.02
CA GLU A 24 39.39 -11.76 -1.59
C GLU A 24 39.61 -12.66 -2.81
N ASN A 25 40.88 -12.70 -3.23
CA ASN A 25 41.42 -13.82 -4.01
C ASN A 25 42.11 -14.77 -3.03
N SER A 26 41.77 -16.05 -3.08
CA SER A 26 42.64 -17.14 -2.59
C SER A 26 42.23 -18.48 -3.20
N PRO A 27 43.15 -19.47 -3.23
CA PRO A 27 43.48 -20.19 -4.44
C PRO A 27 42.79 -21.55 -4.55
N ALA A 28 42.82 -22.06 -5.79
CA ALA A 28 42.36 -23.38 -6.17
C ALA A 28 43.18 -24.51 -5.53
N ASP A 29 42.48 -25.58 -5.14
CA ASP A 29 43.04 -26.93 -4.94
C ASP A 29 42.16 -27.98 -5.67
N PRO A 30 42.74 -29.15 -6.06
CA PRO A 30 42.34 -29.93 -7.25
C PRO A 30 41.22 -30.96 -7.00
N PRO A 31 40.62 -31.53 -8.08
CA PRO A 31 39.38 -32.30 -7.97
C PRO A 31 39.62 -33.74 -7.53
N SER A 32 38.86 -34.18 -6.53
CA SER A 32 38.75 -35.60 -6.18
C SER A 32 37.45 -36.19 -6.74
N LEU A 33 37.61 -37.26 -7.52
CA LEU A 33 36.56 -38.02 -8.18
C LEU A 33 35.82 -38.96 -7.22
N GLN A 34 34.50 -39.00 -7.40
CA GLN A 34 33.55 -40.10 -7.12
C GLN A 34 33.11 -40.35 -5.67
N LEU A 35 31.80 -40.24 -5.42
CA LEU A 35 30.93 -41.42 -5.35
C LEU A 35 29.44 -41.00 -5.45
N LEU A 36 28.76 -41.51 -6.48
CA LEU A 36 27.32 -41.42 -6.68
C LEU A 36 26.55 -41.95 -5.45
N LYS A 37 25.64 -41.15 -4.91
CA LYS A 37 24.44 -41.64 -4.21
C LYS A 37 23.21 -41.17 -4.98
N PRO A 38 22.24 -42.07 -5.24
CA PRO A 38 21.14 -41.79 -6.15
C PRO A 38 20.01 -41.01 -5.47
N SER A 39 19.23 -40.31 -6.31
CA SER A 39 17.84 -39.87 -6.06
C SER A 39 17.63 -38.74 -5.03
N GLN A 40 17.86 -37.50 -5.46
CA GLN A 40 17.06 -36.33 -5.05
C GLN A 40 17.11 -35.18 -6.08
N GLU A 41 18.14 -35.12 -6.93
CA GLU A 41 18.27 -34.12 -8.01
C GLU A 41 17.34 -34.34 -9.23
N LEU A 42 16.62 -35.46 -9.27
CA LEU A 42 15.66 -35.77 -10.35
C LEU A 42 14.21 -35.35 -10.03
N LEU A 43 14.00 -34.59 -8.94
CA LEU A 43 12.71 -33.94 -8.64
C LEU A 43 12.75 -32.40 -8.76
N GLU A 44 13.89 -31.82 -9.15
CA GLU A 44 14.04 -30.37 -9.38
C GLU A 44 14.03 -30.00 -10.88
N SER A 45 13.68 -30.94 -11.75
CA SER A 45 13.53 -30.69 -13.19
C SER A 45 12.07 -30.46 -13.58
N HIS A 46 11.45 -29.38 -13.10
CA HIS A 46 10.23 -28.73 -13.60
C HIS A 46 10.00 -27.54 -12.65
N GLN A 47 10.31 -26.29 -12.97
CA GLN A 47 9.54 -25.45 -13.88
C GLN A 47 10.24 -24.09 -14.01
N ASP A 48 10.70 -23.77 -15.21
CA ASP A 48 10.98 -22.42 -15.70
C ASP A 48 9.64 -21.69 -15.95
N GLN A 49 8.73 -21.77 -14.98
CA GLN A 49 7.36 -21.28 -15.06
C GLN A 49 7.28 -20.00 -14.25
N ASP A 50 6.77 -18.95 -14.88
CA ASP A 50 6.46 -17.67 -14.23
C ASP A 50 5.58 -17.91 -12.99
N GLN A 51 6.21 -17.92 -11.81
CA GLN A 51 5.54 -18.26 -10.54
C GLN A 51 4.59 -17.13 -10.12
N VAL A 52 4.93 -15.89 -10.49
CA VAL A 52 4.02 -14.75 -10.32
C VAL A 52 2.74 -15.00 -11.12
N GLU A 53 2.83 -15.31 -12.41
CA GLU A 53 1.64 -15.55 -13.25
C GLU A 53 0.79 -16.72 -12.73
N ALA A 54 1.44 -17.81 -12.30
CA ALA A 54 0.73 -18.93 -11.68
C ALA A 54 0.01 -18.51 -10.39
N TYR A 55 0.67 -17.71 -9.54
CA TYR A 55 0.08 -17.19 -8.30
C TYR A 55 -1.12 -16.28 -8.58
N LEU A 56 -1.01 -15.37 -9.55
CA LEU A 56 -2.08 -14.45 -9.92
C LEU A 56 -3.36 -15.20 -10.29
N ARG A 57 -3.24 -16.21 -11.16
CA ARG A 57 -4.37 -17.01 -11.62
C ARG A 57 -4.99 -17.88 -10.53
N GLN A 58 -4.16 -18.48 -9.68
CA GLN A 58 -4.62 -19.46 -8.68
C GLN A 58 -5.10 -18.81 -7.39
N HIS A 59 -4.60 -17.62 -7.04
CA HIS A 59 -4.80 -17.03 -5.73
C HIS A 59 -5.30 -15.59 -5.79
N LEU A 60 -4.60 -14.68 -6.47
CA LEU A 60 -4.94 -13.25 -6.42
C LEU A 60 -6.28 -12.96 -7.12
N GLN A 61 -6.45 -13.43 -8.36
CA GLN A 61 -7.67 -13.15 -9.11
C GLN A 61 -8.92 -13.71 -8.42
N PRO A 62 -8.96 -14.99 -7.96
CA PRO A 62 -10.10 -15.49 -7.20
C PRO A 62 -10.36 -14.73 -5.91
N TYR A 63 -9.30 -14.29 -5.21
CA TYR A 63 -9.43 -13.49 -4.00
C TYR A 63 -10.08 -12.13 -4.29
N LEU A 64 -9.59 -11.40 -5.29
CA LEU A 64 -10.16 -10.12 -5.72
C LEU A 64 -11.63 -10.30 -6.15
N ASP A 65 -11.95 -11.31 -6.95
CA ASP A 65 -13.33 -11.57 -7.39
C ASP A 65 -14.27 -11.86 -6.21
N GLY A 66 -13.77 -12.49 -5.16
CA GLY A 66 -14.49 -12.72 -3.90
C GLY A 66 -14.68 -11.47 -3.04
N CYS A 67 -13.84 -10.44 -3.21
CA CYS A 67 -13.95 -9.19 -2.46
C CYS A 67 -15.20 -8.39 -2.90
N ARG A 68 -15.99 -7.97 -1.90
CA ARG A 68 -17.19 -7.15 -2.09
C ARG A 68 -16.96 -5.68 -1.76
N THR A 69 -16.15 -5.44 -0.76
CA THR A 69 -15.85 -4.13 -0.20
C THR A 69 -14.36 -3.84 -0.33
N LEU A 70 -14.04 -2.57 -0.51
CA LEU A 70 -12.68 -2.07 -0.46
C LEU A 70 -12.39 -1.70 0.99
N GLU A 71 -11.56 -2.49 1.64
CA GLU A 71 -11.21 -2.35 3.05
C GLU A 71 -9.94 -1.52 3.17
N ARG A 72 -9.98 -0.48 4.00
CA ARG A 72 -8.82 0.33 4.37
C ARG A 72 -8.65 0.29 5.87
N LEU A 73 -7.40 0.29 6.32
CA LEU A 73 -7.10 0.47 7.73
C LEU A 73 -7.32 1.94 8.10
N SER A 74 -8.09 2.19 9.17
CA SER A 74 -8.28 3.55 9.71
C SER A 74 -7.13 3.91 10.64
N PRO A 75 -6.64 5.16 10.66
CA PRO A 75 -5.59 5.61 11.59
C PRO A 75 -5.96 5.47 13.08
N ASP A 76 -7.27 5.40 13.37
CA ASP A 76 -7.81 5.18 14.72
C ASP A 76 -7.94 3.69 15.07
N ASN A 77 -7.48 2.78 14.20
CA ASN A 77 -7.57 1.35 14.46
C ASN A 77 -6.73 0.95 15.70
N PRO A 78 -7.29 0.16 16.64
CA PRO A 78 -6.57 -0.31 17.82
C PRO A 78 -5.24 -1.04 17.55
N PHE A 79 -5.05 -1.58 16.33
CA PHE A 79 -3.78 -2.16 15.88
C PHE A 79 -2.58 -1.24 16.14
N PHE A 80 -2.76 0.07 15.95
CA PHE A 80 -1.69 1.04 16.11
C PHE A 80 -1.28 1.30 17.57
N GLN A 81 -2.01 0.75 18.56
CA GLN A 81 -1.69 0.99 19.96
C GLN A 81 -0.29 0.49 20.33
N HIS A 82 0.10 -0.70 19.88
CA HIS A 82 1.44 -1.23 20.18
C HIS A 82 2.56 -0.37 19.54
N ALA A 83 2.31 0.21 18.37
CA ALA A 83 3.27 1.12 17.74
C ALA A 83 3.37 2.45 18.49
N ARG A 84 2.25 2.98 19.00
CA ARG A 84 2.21 4.17 19.87
C ARG A 84 2.97 3.91 21.17
N ASP A 85 2.69 2.80 21.84
CA ASP A 85 3.36 2.42 23.09
C ASP A 85 4.88 2.26 22.89
N PHE A 86 5.30 1.62 21.79
CA PHE A 86 6.70 1.50 21.42
C PHE A 86 7.34 2.87 21.15
N TRP A 87 6.68 3.72 20.36
CA TRP A 87 7.17 5.06 20.04
C TRP A 87 7.36 5.94 21.29
N GLU A 88 6.39 5.92 22.21
CA GLU A 88 6.42 6.68 23.46
C GLU A 88 7.47 6.14 24.44
N LYS A 89 7.51 4.81 24.64
CA LYS A 89 8.49 4.15 25.51
C LYS A 89 9.92 4.49 25.13
N GLU A 90 10.21 4.51 23.83
CA GLU A 90 11.56 4.75 23.32
C GLU A 90 11.90 6.24 23.13
N GLY A 91 10.95 7.14 23.44
CA GLY A 91 11.13 8.58 23.38
C GLY A 91 11.45 9.08 21.98
N PHE A 92 10.80 8.52 20.95
CA PHE A 92 11.02 8.96 19.57
C PHE A 92 10.27 10.27 19.31
N GLU A 93 10.84 11.11 18.43
CA GLU A 93 10.33 12.44 18.09
C GLU A 93 10.16 12.59 16.58
N GLY A 94 9.30 13.51 16.16
CA GLY A 94 9.01 13.81 14.75
C GLY A 94 7.82 13.02 14.20
N GLU A 95 7.78 12.88 12.87
CA GLU A 95 6.64 12.35 12.12
C GLU A 95 6.71 10.83 11.85
N GLY A 96 7.68 10.09 12.38
CA GLY A 96 7.86 8.68 12.01
C GLY A 96 6.64 7.80 12.35
N LEU A 97 5.97 8.06 13.47
CA LEU A 97 4.75 7.34 13.84
C LEU A 97 3.55 7.69 12.94
N SER A 98 3.40 8.96 12.55
CA SER A 98 2.33 9.39 11.65
C SER A 98 2.56 8.83 10.25
N ASN A 99 3.80 8.87 9.74
CA ASN A 99 4.20 8.26 8.49
C ASN A 99 3.97 6.74 8.46
N TYR A 100 4.38 6.03 9.52
CA TYR A 100 4.11 4.60 9.67
C TYR A 100 2.61 4.30 9.62
N THR A 101 1.80 5.11 10.31
CA THR A 101 0.34 4.96 10.32
C THR A 101 -0.24 5.20 8.93
N ASP A 102 0.12 6.30 8.28
CA ASP A 102 -0.35 6.69 6.95
C ASP A 102 -0.01 5.63 5.89
N LEU A 103 1.21 5.10 5.90
CA LEU A 103 1.67 4.07 4.98
C LEU A 103 0.94 2.72 5.19
N LEU A 104 0.46 2.43 6.40
CA LEU A 104 -0.33 1.22 6.66
C LEU A 104 -1.83 1.41 6.40
N CYS A 105 -2.33 2.64 6.25
CA CYS A 105 -3.75 2.96 5.98
C CYS A 105 -4.18 2.73 4.51
N GLY A 106 -3.37 2.00 3.74
CA GLY A 106 -3.69 1.54 2.40
C GLY A 106 -4.85 0.54 2.34
N ILE A 107 -5.11 0.05 1.14
CA ILE A 107 -6.17 -0.92 0.85
C ILE A 107 -5.69 -2.32 1.23
N LEU A 108 -6.34 -2.92 2.22
CA LEU A 108 -5.98 -4.24 2.77
C LEU A 108 -6.26 -5.38 1.79
N ASN A 109 -7.14 -5.17 0.80
CA ASN A 109 -7.38 -6.15 -0.26
C ASN A 109 -6.22 -6.24 -1.25
N PHE A 110 -5.31 -5.28 -1.28
CA PHE A 110 -4.23 -5.28 -2.27
C PHE A 110 -2.92 -5.79 -1.67
N PRO A 111 -2.02 -6.36 -2.50
CA PRO A 111 -0.72 -6.83 -2.03
C PRO A 111 0.07 -5.69 -1.35
N PRO A 112 0.42 -5.80 -0.06
CA PRO A 112 1.34 -4.87 0.57
C PRO A 112 2.72 -4.91 -0.09
N ILE A 113 3.44 -3.79 -0.02
CA ILE A 113 4.86 -3.69 -0.35
C ILE A 113 5.65 -3.74 0.96
N LEU A 114 6.59 -4.67 1.05
CA LEU A 114 7.49 -4.81 2.20
C LEU A 114 8.86 -4.19 1.89
N LEU A 115 9.23 -3.17 2.67
CA LEU A 115 10.51 -2.49 2.67
C LEU A 115 11.34 -2.90 3.90
N LEU A 116 12.57 -2.42 3.96
CA LEU A 116 13.50 -2.77 5.02
C LEU A 116 13.23 -1.98 6.30
N ASN A 117 13.27 -0.66 6.18
CA ASN A 117 13.12 0.25 7.29
C ASN A 117 12.82 1.67 6.78
N PRO A 118 12.28 2.55 7.64
CA PRO A 118 11.97 3.91 7.25
C PRO A 118 13.21 4.68 6.77
N SER A 119 12.99 5.58 5.82
CA SER A 119 14.04 6.42 5.26
C SER A 119 14.62 7.37 6.31
N ASN A 120 15.81 7.92 6.07
CA ASN A 120 16.38 8.93 6.98
C ASN A 120 15.57 10.25 7.01
N TRP A 121 14.62 10.43 6.09
CA TRP A 121 13.70 11.56 6.01
C TRP A 121 12.36 11.32 6.72
N ASP A 122 12.22 10.22 7.46
CA ASP A 122 10.99 9.85 8.18
C ASP A 122 10.62 10.80 9.33
N HIS A 123 11.48 11.76 9.64
CA HIS A 123 11.16 12.87 10.55
C HIS A 123 10.34 13.98 9.88
N LEU A 124 10.20 13.97 8.55
CA LEU A 124 9.39 14.91 7.78
C LEU A 124 7.98 14.37 7.59
N ALA A 125 7.01 15.25 7.31
CA ALA A 125 5.67 14.85 6.91
C ALA A 125 5.70 13.98 5.64
N LEU A 126 4.73 13.07 5.49
CA LEU A 126 4.74 12.03 4.45
C LEU A 126 5.07 12.56 3.05
N ASP A 127 4.42 13.63 2.59
CA ASP A 127 4.62 14.15 1.23
C ASP A 127 6.05 14.69 1.03
N ASP A 128 6.64 15.29 2.08
CA ASP A 128 8.05 15.70 2.07
C ASP A 128 8.99 14.49 2.14
N MET A 129 8.68 13.50 2.98
CA MET A 129 9.45 12.26 3.03
C MET A 129 9.50 11.57 1.66
N VAL A 130 8.35 11.47 0.97
CA VAL A 130 8.26 10.85 -0.36
C VAL A 130 9.10 11.64 -1.38
N ARG A 131 9.05 12.98 -1.37
CA ARG A 131 9.87 13.81 -2.26
C ARG A 131 11.37 13.62 -2.04
N ASN A 132 11.80 13.42 -0.80
CA ASN A 132 13.21 13.35 -0.45
C ASN A 132 13.77 11.92 -0.47
N SER A 133 12.94 10.89 -0.31
CA SER A 133 13.35 9.49 -0.32
C SER A 133 13.34 8.93 -1.74
N PRO A 134 14.50 8.59 -2.34
CA PRO A 134 14.52 8.06 -3.71
C PRO A 134 13.73 6.76 -3.83
N THR A 135 13.76 5.91 -2.79
CA THR A 135 12.95 4.68 -2.73
C THR A 135 11.46 4.98 -2.84
N LEU A 136 10.95 5.88 -2.00
CA LEU A 136 9.51 6.16 -1.96
C LEU A 136 9.08 6.95 -3.19
N SER A 137 9.86 7.93 -3.63
CA SER A 137 9.62 8.67 -4.87
C SER A 137 9.52 7.72 -6.08
N ARG A 138 10.42 6.74 -6.18
CA ARG A 138 10.37 5.73 -7.23
C ARG A 138 9.10 4.89 -7.14
N LEU A 139 8.78 4.36 -5.96
CA LEU A 139 7.57 3.56 -5.76
C LEU A 139 6.30 4.35 -6.06
N GLN A 140 6.24 5.63 -5.66
CA GLN A 140 5.14 6.52 -5.98
C GLN A 140 4.97 6.64 -7.50
N GLY A 141 6.05 6.89 -8.26
CA GLY A 141 6.00 6.99 -9.72
C GLY A 141 5.56 5.69 -10.40
N GLU A 142 6.03 4.53 -9.92
CA GLU A 142 5.58 3.23 -10.43
C GLU A 142 4.09 2.99 -10.15
N LEU A 143 3.64 3.23 -8.90
CA LEU A 143 2.24 3.04 -8.51
C LEU A 143 1.28 3.98 -9.28
N GLU A 144 1.70 5.21 -9.53
CA GLU A 144 0.92 6.19 -10.30
C GLU A 144 0.64 5.70 -11.72
N SER A 145 1.58 4.97 -12.33
CA SER A 145 1.38 4.36 -13.66
C SER A 145 0.25 3.33 -13.69
N PHE A 146 -0.11 2.77 -12.52
CA PHE A 146 -1.20 1.81 -12.34
C PHE A 146 -2.44 2.43 -11.68
N GLY A 147 -2.50 3.76 -11.53
CA GLY A 147 -3.66 4.46 -10.97
C GLY A 147 -3.74 4.46 -9.44
N PHE A 148 -2.62 4.19 -8.76
CA PHE A 148 -2.48 4.19 -7.30
C PHE A 148 -1.49 5.23 -6.79
N THR A 149 -1.61 5.57 -5.52
CA THR A 149 -0.60 6.32 -4.77
C THR A 149 -0.05 5.45 -3.64
N LEU A 150 1.06 5.87 -3.01
CA LEU A 150 1.56 5.21 -1.80
C LEU A 150 0.51 5.17 -0.66
N ARG A 151 -0.46 6.11 -0.64
CA ARG A 151 -1.54 6.10 0.36
C ARG A 151 -2.61 5.04 0.08
N ASP A 152 -2.68 4.53 -1.15
CA ASP A 152 -3.62 3.48 -1.54
C ASP A 152 -3.11 2.08 -1.30
N ILE A 153 -1.79 1.90 -1.22
CA ILE A 153 -1.15 0.60 -1.01
C ILE A 153 -0.59 0.54 0.39
N VAL A 154 -0.78 -0.59 1.07
CA VAL A 154 -0.14 -0.82 2.37
C VAL A 154 1.37 -0.95 2.14
N VAL A 155 2.16 -0.06 2.74
CA VAL A 155 3.62 -0.14 2.75
C VAL A 155 4.09 -0.48 4.15
N ILE A 156 4.78 -1.60 4.27
CA ILE A 156 5.24 -2.16 5.54
C ILE A 156 6.76 -2.09 5.54
N ASP A 157 7.37 -1.57 6.59
CA ASP A 157 8.78 -1.80 6.84
C ASP A 157 8.95 -3.07 7.69
N ILE A 158 9.93 -3.91 7.39
CA ILE A 158 10.22 -5.09 8.21
C ILE A 158 10.76 -4.70 9.60
N PHE A 159 11.44 -3.55 9.70
CA PHE A 159 11.81 -2.89 10.95
C PHE A 159 11.17 -1.50 11.02
N PRO A 160 9.87 -1.40 11.32
CA PRO A 160 9.15 -0.14 11.33
C PRO A 160 9.68 0.79 12.42
N LEU A 161 9.54 2.10 12.20
CA LEU A 161 9.94 3.18 13.13
C LEU A 161 11.46 3.27 13.40
N LEU A 162 12.29 2.41 12.79
CA LEU A 162 13.73 2.36 13.03
C LEU A 162 14.54 2.78 11.80
N THR A 163 14.87 4.07 11.73
CA THR A 163 15.76 4.59 10.68
C THR A 163 17.20 4.11 10.86
N ASP A 164 17.96 4.08 9.76
CA ASP A 164 19.39 3.81 9.79
C ASP A 164 20.14 4.78 10.74
N ARG A 165 19.75 6.06 10.73
CA ARG A 165 20.32 7.07 11.62
C ARG A 165 20.15 6.69 13.09
N LYS A 166 18.97 6.22 13.49
CA LYS A 166 18.70 5.80 14.88
C LYS A 166 19.53 4.58 15.27
N LEU A 167 19.63 3.59 14.39
CA LEU A 167 20.37 2.35 14.71
C LEU A 167 21.88 2.57 14.78
N ASN A 168 22.40 3.54 14.03
CA ASN A 168 23.80 3.92 14.07
C ASN A 168 24.16 4.73 15.33
N SER A 169 23.20 5.31 16.05
CA SER A 169 23.45 6.12 17.25
C SER A 169 23.38 5.35 18.57
N ILE A 170 23.10 4.04 18.52
CA ILE A 170 22.93 3.17 19.70
C ILE A 170 23.89 1.98 19.68
N GLY A 171 24.17 1.43 20.87
CA GLY A 171 25.00 0.24 21.05
C GLY A 171 24.33 -1.05 20.55
N GLU A 172 25.11 -2.13 20.43
CA GLU A 172 24.66 -3.40 19.84
C GLU A 172 23.51 -4.07 20.61
N GLU A 173 23.61 -4.15 21.94
CA GLU A 173 22.58 -4.77 22.77
C GLU A 173 21.23 -4.07 22.62
N GLU A 174 21.26 -2.74 22.64
CA GLU A 174 20.07 -1.91 22.49
C GLU A 174 19.50 -2.00 21.06
N ARG A 175 20.38 -2.00 20.06
CA ARG A 175 19.98 -2.22 18.65
C ARG A 175 19.26 -3.55 18.49
N ARG A 176 19.80 -4.62 19.10
CA ARG A 176 19.19 -5.95 19.08
C ARG A 176 17.80 -5.94 19.72
N ARG A 177 17.66 -5.33 20.90
CA ARG A 177 16.37 -5.20 21.59
C ARG A 177 15.35 -4.47 20.71
N LEU A 178 15.69 -3.29 20.21
CA LEU A 178 14.79 -2.46 19.40
C LEU A 178 14.40 -3.14 18.09
N CYS A 179 15.33 -3.77 17.38
CA CYS A 179 15.00 -4.45 16.13
C CYS A 179 14.06 -5.64 16.37
N ASN A 180 14.19 -6.38 17.47
CA ASN A 180 13.24 -7.46 17.80
C ASN A 180 11.85 -6.91 18.17
N GLU A 181 11.78 -5.83 18.97
CA GLU A 181 10.51 -5.19 19.31
C GLU A 181 9.80 -4.59 18.07
N ALA A 182 10.54 -3.89 17.21
CA ALA A 182 10.01 -3.35 15.96
C ALA A 182 9.57 -4.46 14.99
N PHE A 183 10.37 -5.52 14.84
CA PHE A 183 10.01 -6.66 14.00
C PHE A 183 8.70 -7.33 14.46
N ASN A 184 8.44 -7.38 15.77
CA ASN A 184 7.18 -7.90 16.29
C ASN A 184 5.96 -7.08 15.83
N LEU A 185 6.10 -5.77 15.56
CA LEU A 185 5.01 -4.97 14.97
C LEU A 185 4.67 -5.49 13.57
N THR A 186 5.68 -5.82 12.76
CA THR A 186 5.51 -6.42 11.43
C THR A 186 4.88 -7.81 11.51
N VAL A 187 5.33 -8.66 12.45
CA VAL A 187 4.73 -9.98 12.67
C VAL A 187 3.24 -9.84 13.08
N ASN A 188 2.93 -8.90 13.96
CA ASN A 188 1.57 -8.64 14.42
C ASN A 188 0.67 -8.16 13.27
N PHE A 189 1.20 -7.33 12.37
CA PHE A 189 0.48 -6.94 11.16
C PHE A 189 0.04 -8.18 10.35
N PHE A 190 0.98 -9.06 10.02
CA PHE A 190 0.67 -10.26 9.25
C PHE A 190 -0.27 -11.23 9.99
N ARG A 191 -0.17 -11.32 11.32
CA ARG A 191 -1.11 -12.11 12.14
C ARG A 191 -2.53 -11.57 12.08
N GLN A 192 -2.68 -10.26 12.17
CA GLN A 192 -3.99 -9.62 12.29
C GLN A 192 -4.71 -9.51 10.94
N PHE A 193 -4.01 -9.10 9.88
CA PHE A 193 -4.63 -8.79 8.60
C PHE A 193 -4.54 -9.93 7.58
N GLN A 194 -3.78 -10.99 7.88
CA GLN A 194 -3.72 -12.23 7.09
C GLN A 194 -3.59 -12.00 5.58
N THR A 195 -2.68 -11.10 5.20
CA THR A 195 -2.50 -10.72 3.79
C THR A 195 -2.01 -11.92 2.97
N PRO A 196 -2.70 -12.30 1.87
CA PRO A 196 -2.42 -13.55 1.15
C PRO A 196 -1.06 -13.53 0.43
N VAL A 197 -0.61 -12.35 0.00
CA VAL A 197 0.68 -12.10 -0.63
C VAL A 197 1.27 -10.79 -0.15
N VAL A 198 2.59 -10.69 -0.14
CA VAL A 198 3.37 -9.45 0.03
C VAL A 198 4.43 -9.36 -1.05
N ILE A 199 4.67 -8.17 -1.59
CA ILE A 199 5.74 -7.89 -2.53
C ILE A 199 6.96 -7.45 -1.73
N SER A 200 7.97 -8.31 -1.64
CA SER A 200 9.15 -8.00 -0.84
C SER A 200 10.20 -7.25 -1.63
N CYS A 201 10.42 -5.99 -1.26
CA CYS A 201 11.43 -5.09 -1.79
C CYS A 201 12.57 -4.84 -0.77
N GLN A 202 12.78 -5.77 0.18
CA GLN A 202 13.88 -5.71 1.13
C GLN A 202 14.95 -6.76 0.81
N CYS A 203 16.16 -6.30 0.48
CA CYS A 203 17.27 -7.17 0.04
C CYS A 203 18.23 -7.60 1.17
N SER A 204 18.10 -7.05 2.38
CA SER A 204 19.24 -6.89 3.30
C SER A 204 19.18 -7.72 4.58
N THR A 205 18.27 -8.69 4.68
CA THR A 205 18.12 -9.57 5.86
C THR A 205 18.76 -10.96 5.68
N LYS A 206 19.73 -11.09 4.77
CA LYS A 206 20.53 -12.32 4.64
C LYS A 206 21.57 -12.41 5.76
N GLN A 207 21.90 -13.64 6.17
CA GLN A 207 22.99 -13.94 7.10
C GLN A 207 24.27 -13.18 6.70
N GLY A 208 24.92 -12.54 7.68
CA GLY A 208 26.13 -11.74 7.50
C GLY A 208 25.90 -10.23 7.32
N HIS A 209 24.65 -9.74 7.28
CA HIS A 209 24.42 -8.29 7.25
C HIS A 209 24.61 -7.68 8.64
N ALA A 210 25.76 -7.02 8.86
CA ALA A 210 26.20 -6.50 10.16
C ALA A 210 25.18 -5.63 10.93
N ARG A 211 24.21 -5.01 10.24
CA ARG A 211 23.16 -4.18 10.86
C ARG A 211 21.90 -4.94 11.24
N TRP A 212 21.51 -5.94 10.45
CA TRP A 212 20.14 -6.51 10.46
C TRP A 212 20.12 -8.00 10.82
N ASP A 213 21.26 -8.67 10.78
CA ASP A 213 21.46 -10.06 11.21
C ASP A 213 21.49 -10.19 12.75
N ILE A 214 20.72 -9.34 13.44
CA ILE A 214 20.59 -9.28 14.90
C ILE A 214 19.21 -9.72 15.37
N VAL A 215 18.27 -9.92 14.44
CA VAL A 215 16.90 -10.35 14.75
C VAL A 215 16.84 -11.87 14.72
N ASP A 216 16.52 -12.45 15.88
CA ASP A 216 16.44 -13.89 16.07
C ASP A 216 15.01 -14.38 15.77
N HIS A 217 14.59 -14.22 14.51
CA HIS A 217 13.29 -14.69 14.06
C HIS A 217 13.34 -15.28 12.64
N PRO A 218 12.94 -16.56 12.45
CA PRO A 218 13.01 -17.24 11.15
C PRO A 218 12.31 -16.49 10.01
N LEU A 219 11.21 -15.80 10.33
CA LEU A 219 10.45 -15.00 9.36
C LEU A 219 11.28 -13.88 8.73
N ALA A 220 12.23 -13.27 9.45
CA ALA A 220 12.98 -12.11 8.94
C ALA A 220 13.78 -12.47 7.67
N SER A 221 14.48 -13.60 7.69
CA SER A 221 15.24 -14.10 6.54
C SER A 221 14.34 -14.67 5.43
N GLN A 222 13.20 -15.27 5.79
CA GLN A 222 12.25 -15.82 4.82
C GLN A 222 11.50 -14.74 4.03
N LEU A 223 11.30 -13.56 4.62
CA LEU A 223 10.76 -12.39 3.93
C LEU A 223 11.78 -11.68 3.04
N SER A 224 13.06 -12.09 3.06
CA SER A 224 14.13 -11.46 2.26
C SER A 224 13.95 -11.69 0.77
N SER A 225 14.27 -10.66 -0.01
CA SER A 225 14.27 -10.70 -1.45
C SER A 225 15.64 -10.47 -2.06
N SER A 226 15.74 -10.63 -3.38
CA SER A 226 16.96 -10.35 -4.13
C SER A 226 16.64 -10.06 -5.59
N VAL A 227 17.51 -9.27 -6.23
CA VAL A 227 17.43 -8.98 -7.67
C VAL A 227 17.34 -10.26 -8.51
N ASN A 228 18.11 -11.30 -8.16
CA ASN A 228 18.08 -12.57 -8.91
C ASN A 228 16.70 -13.26 -8.83
N LYS A 229 16.09 -13.30 -7.64
CA LYS A 229 14.76 -13.90 -7.48
C LYS A 229 13.66 -13.06 -8.14
N ALA A 230 13.82 -11.72 -8.14
CA ALA A 230 12.91 -10.81 -8.82
C ALA A 230 12.95 -10.95 -10.34
N ARG A 231 14.16 -11.01 -10.92
CA ARG A 231 14.35 -11.30 -12.36
C ARG A 231 13.72 -12.64 -12.75
N GLY A 232 13.83 -13.64 -11.88
CA GLY A 232 13.20 -14.95 -12.05
C GLY A 232 11.69 -14.99 -11.75
N ARG A 233 11.06 -13.85 -11.42
CA ARG A 233 9.62 -13.75 -11.08
C ARG A 233 9.17 -14.82 -10.08
N GLN A 234 9.96 -15.00 -9.02
CA GLN A 234 9.72 -16.05 -8.03
C GLN A 234 8.69 -15.63 -6.98
N VAL A 235 7.91 -16.60 -6.51
CA VAL A 235 7.00 -16.46 -5.37
C VAL A 235 7.33 -17.56 -4.37
N THR A 236 7.77 -17.17 -3.17
CA THR A 236 8.10 -18.12 -2.11
C THR A 236 6.98 -18.20 -1.09
N ARG A 237 6.76 -19.38 -0.52
CA ARG A 237 5.75 -19.58 0.51
C ARG A 237 6.41 -19.60 1.90
N VAL A 238 5.88 -18.78 2.79
CA VAL A 238 6.39 -18.56 4.14
C VAL A 238 5.31 -18.92 5.14
N ARG A 239 5.64 -19.70 6.17
CA ARG A 239 4.69 -20.10 7.21
C ARG A 239 4.82 -19.17 8.40
N LEU A 240 3.70 -18.59 8.83
CA LEU A 240 3.59 -17.84 10.07
C LEU A 240 2.46 -18.47 10.89
N ASP A 241 2.80 -19.13 11.99
CA ASP A 241 1.83 -19.89 12.81
C ASP A 241 1.04 -20.91 11.94
N ASP A 242 -0.28 -20.77 11.84
CA ASP A 242 -1.16 -21.64 11.05
C ASP A 242 -1.53 -21.07 9.67
N GLN A 243 -0.95 -19.94 9.29
CA GLN A 243 -1.18 -19.29 8.00
C GLN A 243 0.06 -19.33 7.10
N PHE A 244 -0.19 -19.11 5.81
CA PHE A 244 0.86 -18.99 4.81
C PHE A 244 0.80 -17.62 4.16
N ILE A 245 1.96 -16.99 4.07
CA ILE A 245 2.18 -15.74 3.37
C ILE A 245 2.93 -16.08 2.09
N HIS A 246 2.41 -15.67 0.94
CA HIS A 246 3.17 -15.73 -0.29
C HIS A 246 4.02 -14.47 -0.40
N VAL A 247 5.29 -14.64 -0.74
CA VAL A 247 6.25 -13.55 -0.85
C VAL A 247 6.67 -13.46 -2.31
N ALA A 248 6.10 -12.50 -3.02
CA ALA A 248 6.53 -12.15 -4.35
C ALA A 248 7.90 -11.46 -4.24
N GLN A 249 8.89 -12.04 -4.90
CA GLN A 249 10.28 -11.64 -4.75
C GLN A 249 10.53 -10.39 -5.59
N GLY A 250 10.74 -9.25 -4.94
CA GLY A 250 11.17 -8.00 -5.57
C GLY A 250 12.63 -7.68 -5.26
N PHE A 251 12.97 -6.41 -5.34
CA PHE A 251 14.26 -5.90 -4.90
C PHE A 251 14.11 -4.44 -4.45
N HIS A 252 15.05 -3.96 -3.65
CA HIS A 252 15.00 -2.60 -3.13
C HIS A 252 15.21 -1.56 -4.25
N PRO A 253 14.30 -0.59 -4.46
CA PRO A 253 14.37 0.37 -5.56
C PRO A 253 15.71 1.14 -5.67
N MET A 254 16.42 1.37 -4.57
CA MET A 254 17.76 1.97 -4.59
C MET A 254 18.79 1.22 -5.45
N HIS A 255 18.59 -0.07 -5.77
CA HIS A 255 19.46 -0.76 -6.73
C HIS A 255 19.46 -0.09 -8.11
N ILE A 256 18.35 0.53 -8.52
CA ILE A 256 18.26 1.31 -9.77
C ILE A 256 19.12 2.58 -9.67
N GLU A 257 19.04 3.28 -8.54
CA GLU A 257 19.76 4.54 -8.32
C GLU A 257 21.28 4.35 -8.22
N TYR A 258 21.72 3.20 -7.68
CA TYR A 258 23.15 2.88 -7.58
C TYR A 258 23.74 2.23 -8.83
N GLU A 259 22.91 1.81 -9.79
CA GLU A 259 23.38 1.19 -11.02
C GLU A 259 23.95 2.24 -11.98
N LYS A 260 25.21 2.05 -12.37
CA LYS A 260 25.96 2.97 -13.23
C LYS A 260 25.80 2.63 -14.70
N ASP A 261 25.61 1.35 -15.00
CA ASP A 261 25.39 0.87 -16.35
C ASP A 261 23.96 1.16 -16.79
N VAL A 262 23.81 1.91 -17.88
CA VAL A 262 22.49 2.40 -18.32
C VAL A 262 21.57 1.25 -18.72
N ASP A 263 22.10 0.23 -19.39
CA ASP A 263 21.29 -0.91 -19.86
C ASP A 263 20.82 -1.77 -18.68
N ASN A 264 21.69 -2.03 -17.70
CA ASN A 264 21.31 -2.71 -16.47
C ASN A 264 20.30 -1.91 -15.65
N ARG A 265 20.45 -0.58 -15.59
CA ARG A 265 19.51 0.29 -14.89
C ARG A 265 18.12 0.21 -15.52
N LEU A 266 18.03 0.33 -16.85
CA LEU A 266 16.78 0.16 -17.60
C LEU A 266 16.19 -1.24 -17.42
N ASN A 267 17.04 -2.27 -17.39
CA ASN A 267 16.59 -3.64 -17.10
C ASN A 267 15.97 -3.75 -15.69
N LEU A 268 16.58 -3.15 -14.68
CA LEU A 268 16.04 -3.14 -13.32
C LEU A 268 14.71 -2.38 -13.25
N GLU A 269 14.60 -1.23 -13.91
CA GLU A 269 13.33 -0.49 -14.02
C GLU A 269 12.22 -1.37 -14.64
N LEU A 270 12.52 -2.07 -15.74
CA LEU A 270 11.56 -2.99 -16.37
C LEU A 270 11.18 -4.16 -15.44
N VAL A 271 12.12 -4.70 -14.66
CA VAL A 271 11.83 -5.78 -13.71
C VAL A 271 10.93 -5.28 -12.57
N LEU A 272 11.20 -4.09 -12.01
CA LEU A 272 10.37 -3.51 -10.95
C LEU A 272 8.98 -3.19 -11.48
N HIS A 273 8.89 -2.45 -12.59
CA HIS A 273 7.64 -2.09 -13.24
C HIS A 273 6.81 -3.32 -13.58
N GLY A 274 7.43 -4.32 -14.24
CA GLY A 274 6.77 -5.56 -14.62
C GLY A 274 6.30 -6.39 -13.42
N LEU A 275 7.03 -6.39 -12.31
CA LEU A 275 6.59 -7.05 -11.07
C LEU A 275 5.40 -6.33 -10.45
N LEU A 276 5.49 -5.01 -10.25
CA LEU A 276 4.42 -4.22 -9.64
C LEU A 276 3.15 -4.24 -10.51
N GLY A 277 3.28 -4.07 -11.83
CA GLY A 277 2.15 -4.13 -12.76
C GLY A 277 1.43 -5.47 -12.73
N SER A 278 2.17 -6.57 -12.64
CA SER A 278 1.58 -7.92 -12.52
C SER A 278 0.61 -8.05 -11.33
N PHE A 279 0.87 -7.34 -10.23
CA PHE A 279 0.02 -7.38 -9.03
C PHE A 279 -1.01 -6.25 -8.99
N PHE A 280 -0.67 -5.05 -9.44
CA PHE A 280 -1.52 -3.87 -9.28
C PHE A 280 -2.46 -3.60 -10.46
N GLU A 281 -2.13 -3.99 -11.70
CA GLU A 281 -3.08 -3.86 -12.82
C GLU A 281 -4.38 -4.65 -12.56
N PRO A 282 -4.36 -5.93 -12.10
CA PRO A 282 -5.58 -6.64 -11.75
C PRO A 282 -6.36 -5.99 -10.61
N CYS A 283 -5.66 -5.34 -9.67
CA CYS A 283 -6.28 -4.62 -8.56
C CYS A 283 -7.01 -3.36 -9.07
N GLU A 284 -6.41 -2.64 -10.02
CA GLU A 284 -7.03 -1.45 -10.62
C GLU A 284 -8.24 -1.84 -11.46
N ASP A 285 -8.10 -2.86 -12.30
CA ASP A 285 -9.19 -3.43 -13.07
C ASP A 285 -10.37 -3.83 -12.18
N TRP A 286 -10.09 -4.50 -11.06
CA TRP A 286 -11.11 -4.83 -10.07
C TRP A 286 -11.76 -3.59 -9.47
N ARG A 287 -10.96 -2.57 -9.09
CA ARG A 287 -11.45 -1.32 -8.50
C ARG A 287 -12.36 -0.57 -9.47
N LEU A 288 -11.99 -0.50 -10.75
CA LEU A 288 -12.78 0.13 -11.81
C LEU A 288 -14.11 -0.59 -12.03
N ARG A 289 -14.09 -1.93 -12.16
CA ARG A 289 -15.31 -2.74 -12.29
C ARG A 289 -16.26 -2.53 -11.10
N ARG A 290 -15.72 -2.47 -9.88
CA ARG A 290 -16.52 -2.24 -8.67
C ARG A 290 -17.10 -0.83 -8.61
N ARG A 291 -16.33 0.18 -8.98
CA ARG A 291 -16.83 1.56 -9.06
C ARG A 291 -18.03 1.65 -10.01
N GLN A 292 -17.88 1.13 -11.24
CA GLN A 292 -18.96 1.13 -12.23
C GLN A 292 -20.21 0.40 -11.74
N HIS A 293 -20.02 -0.72 -11.03
CA HIS A 293 -21.14 -1.46 -10.45
C HIS A 293 -21.89 -0.62 -9.39
N TYR A 294 -21.18 0.01 -8.45
CA TYR A 294 -21.81 0.85 -7.43
C TYR A 294 -22.41 2.13 -7.99
N GLU A 295 -21.79 2.75 -8.99
CA GLU A 295 -22.38 3.88 -9.74
C GLU A 295 -23.73 3.46 -10.34
N GLY A 296 -23.79 2.28 -10.99
CA GLY A 296 -25.04 1.73 -11.51
C GLY A 296 -26.09 1.44 -10.43
N GLU A 297 -25.69 0.88 -9.28
CA GLU A 297 -26.60 0.66 -8.15
C GLU A 297 -27.14 1.97 -7.58
N MET A 298 -26.28 2.99 -7.45
CA MET A 298 -26.68 4.32 -6.99
C MET A 298 -27.65 4.99 -7.97
N ASP A 299 -27.40 4.87 -9.27
CA ASP A 299 -28.29 5.38 -10.31
C ASP A 299 -29.66 4.71 -10.29
N GLU A 300 -29.70 3.37 -10.17
CA GLU A 300 -30.98 2.65 -10.06
C GLU A 300 -31.73 3.00 -8.77
N ALA A 301 -31.03 3.09 -7.64
CA ALA A 301 -31.63 3.54 -6.38
C ALA A 301 -32.18 4.97 -6.49
N ALA A 302 -31.47 5.88 -7.17
CA ALA A 302 -31.93 7.23 -7.44
C ALA A 302 -33.20 7.23 -8.32
N LYS A 303 -33.23 6.45 -9.40
CA LYS A 303 -34.43 6.30 -10.26
C LYS A 303 -35.62 5.75 -9.50
N GLU A 304 -35.42 4.75 -8.64
CA GLU A 304 -36.47 4.17 -7.83
C GLU A 304 -37.02 5.21 -6.83
N MET A 305 -36.13 5.93 -6.17
CA MET A 305 -36.51 7.01 -5.24
C MET A 305 -37.35 8.08 -5.95
N ILE A 306 -36.97 8.50 -7.16
CA ILE A 306 -37.73 9.46 -7.97
C ILE A 306 -39.12 8.94 -8.32
N THR A 307 -39.21 7.68 -8.73
CA THR A 307 -40.48 7.02 -9.03
C THR A 307 -41.41 7.04 -7.81
N ARG A 308 -40.89 6.65 -6.64
CA ARG A 308 -41.65 6.65 -5.38
C ARG A 308 -42.10 8.05 -4.96
N MET A 309 -41.22 9.05 -5.09
CA MET A 309 -41.56 10.44 -4.78
C MET A 309 -42.63 11.01 -5.71
N THR A 310 -42.58 10.66 -7.00
CA THR A 310 -43.58 11.07 -7.98
C THR A 310 -44.95 10.46 -7.67
N ALA A 311 -45.00 9.16 -7.40
CA ALA A 311 -46.23 8.46 -6.99
C ALA A 311 -46.83 9.02 -5.70
N PHE A 312 -45.99 9.41 -4.74
CA PHE A 312 -46.44 10.09 -3.51
C PHE A 312 -47.10 11.46 -3.80
N LEU A 313 -46.51 12.26 -4.69
CA LEU A 313 -47.08 13.55 -5.10
C LEU A 313 -48.42 13.39 -5.85
N GLU A 314 -48.56 12.34 -6.65
CA GLU A 314 -49.81 11.97 -7.31
C GLU A 314 -50.87 11.56 -6.28
N SER A 315 -50.51 10.71 -5.32
CA SER A 315 -51.39 10.28 -4.22
C SER A 315 -51.93 11.46 -3.41
N ILE A 316 -51.09 12.46 -3.09
CA ILE A 316 -51.54 13.69 -2.44
C ILE A 316 -52.49 14.48 -3.34
N THR A 317 -52.21 14.53 -4.64
CA THR A 317 -53.04 15.24 -5.62
C THR A 317 -54.43 14.58 -5.72
N ASP A 318 -54.51 13.25 -5.73
CA ASP A 318 -55.76 12.50 -5.76
C ASP A 318 -56.54 12.61 -4.46
N TYR A 319 -55.87 12.51 -3.31
CA TYR A 319 -56.48 12.78 -2.01
C TYR A 319 -57.14 14.17 -1.98
N ARG A 320 -56.44 15.19 -2.49
CA ARG A 320 -57.00 16.55 -2.60
C ARG A 320 -58.19 16.64 -3.55
N ARG A 321 -58.15 15.91 -4.68
CA ARG A 321 -59.28 15.83 -5.61
C ARG A 321 -60.49 15.18 -4.95
N ALA A 322 -60.29 14.15 -4.12
CA ALA A 322 -61.35 13.51 -3.34
C ALA A 322 -61.91 14.45 -2.26
N GLN A 323 -61.04 15.14 -1.51
CA GLN A 323 -61.46 16.13 -0.51
C GLN A 323 -62.33 17.25 -1.12
N ARG A 324 -61.94 17.79 -2.28
CA ARG A 324 -62.73 18.81 -2.99
C ARG A 324 -64.11 18.29 -3.39
N ARG A 325 -64.17 17.05 -3.89
CA ARG A 325 -65.44 16.37 -4.22
C ARG A 325 -66.30 16.19 -2.96
N ALA A 326 -65.73 15.71 -1.85
CA ALA A 326 -66.44 15.55 -0.59
C ALA A 326 -67.01 16.88 -0.06
N ALA A 327 -66.22 17.95 -0.14
CA ALA A 327 -66.65 19.30 0.24
C ALA A 327 -67.83 19.80 -0.61
N SER A 328 -67.86 19.53 -1.92
CA SER A 328 -69.00 19.90 -2.78
C SER A 328 -70.30 19.18 -2.42
N PHE A 329 -70.23 18.04 -1.73
CA PHE A 329 -71.39 17.32 -1.21
C PHE A 329 -71.72 17.69 0.25
N GLY A 330 -71.08 18.70 0.83
CA GLY A 330 -71.32 19.12 2.22
C GLY A 330 -70.84 18.15 3.30
N THR A 331 -70.09 17.11 2.91
CA THR A 331 -69.63 16.05 3.84
C THR A 331 -68.38 16.42 4.64
N VAL A 332 -67.65 17.48 4.23
CA VAL A 332 -66.42 17.93 4.89
C VAL A 332 -66.34 19.45 4.89
N THR A 333 -66.16 20.06 6.07
CA THR A 333 -65.83 21.48 6.22
C THR A 333 -64.32 21.68 6.03
N LEU A 334 -63.93 22.35 4.95
CA LEU A 334 -62.52 22.66 4.68
C LEU A 334 -61.99 23.68 5.72
N ARG A 335 -61.01 23.29 6.54
CA ARG A 335 -60.36 24.23 7.48
C ARG A 335 -59.59 25.33 6.71
N PRO A 336 -59.83 26.63 7.00
CA PRO A 336 -59.04 27.72 6.43
C PRO A 336 -57.56 27.61 6.84
N GLY A 337 -56.64 27.87 5.91
CA GLY A 337 -55.19 27.98 6.21
C GLY A 337 -54.34 26.70 6.05
N HIS A 338 -54.94 25.51 6.05
CA HIS A 338 -54.18 24.26 5.85
C HIS A 338 -53.78 24.00 4.38
N TYR A 339 -54.31 24.77 3.42
CA TYR A 339 -54.30 24.37 2.00
C TYR A 339 -54.19 25.52 0.97
N SER A 340 -53.39 26.57 1.22
CA SER A 340 -53.21 27.58 0.16
C SER A 340 -52.56 26.94 -1.09
N THR A 341 -53.05 27.30 -2.28
CA THR A 341 -52.46 26.91 -3.57
C THR A 341 -50.97 27.24 -3.63
N SER A 342 -50.56 28.35 -3.00
CA SER A 342 -49.17 28.78 -2.88
C SER A 342 -48.29 27.84 -2.05
N ARG A 343 -48.74 27.38 -0.87
CA ARG A 343 -47.97 26.42 -0.04
C ARG A 343 -47.75 25.10 -0.76
N TRP A 344 -48.73 24.65 -1.53
CA TRP A 344 -48.63 23.42 -2.31
C TRP A 344 -47.71 23.53 -3.52
N ALA A 345 -47.82 24.63 -4.27
CA ALA A 345 -46.90 24.90 -5.38
C ALA A 345 -45.44 24.97 -4.88
N ASN A 346 -45.22 25.60 -3.72
CA ASN A 346 -43.93 25.66 -3.07
C ASN A 346 -43.43 24.26 -2.66
N PHE A 347 -44.26 23.45 -1.98
CA PHE A 347 -43.91 22.07 -1.64
C PHE A 347 -43.55 21.22 -2.86
N LYS A 348 -44.34 21.28 -3.95
CA LYS A 348 -44.00 20.60 -5.21
C LYS A 348 -42.68 21.09 -5.81
N GLY A 349 -42.44 22.40 -5.76
CA GLY A 349 -41.18 23.01 -6.19
C GLY A 349 -39.99 22.46 -5.40
N ASN A 350 -40.10 22.40 -4.08
CA ASN A 350 -39.04 21.90 -3.19
C ASN A 350 -38.75 20.41 -3.43
N VAL A 351 -39.78 19.58 -3.58
CA VAL A 351 -39.62 18.15 -3.89
C VAL A 351 -38.94 17.94 -5.24
N ARG A 352 -39.34 18.70 -6.27
CA ARG A 352 -38.70 18.64 -7.60
C ARG A 352 -37.25 19.12 -7.58
N SER A 353 -36.97 20.19 -6.84
CA SER A 353 -35.61 20.71 -6.66
C SER A 353 -34.72 19.68 -5.96
N PHE A 354 -35.21 19.07 -4.88
CA PHE A 354 -34.51 18.01 -4.17
C PHE A 354 -34.21 16.79 -5.07
N VAL A 355 -35.20 16.34 -5.85
CA VAL A 355 -35.00 15.28 -6.85
C VAL A 355 -33.94 15.64 -7.88
N LYS A 356 -33.95 16.87 -8.41
CA LYS A 356 -32.96 17.33 -9.39
C LYS A 356 -31.54 17.36 -8.80
N ASN A 357 -31.40 17.72 -7.52
CA ASN A 357 -30.11 17.75 -6.86
C ASN A 357 -29.54 16.34 -6.62
N ILE A 358 -30.38 15.35 -6.37
CA ILE A 358 -29.92 13.94 -6.23
C ILE A 358 -29.29 13.45 -7.54
N LEU A 359 -29.88 13.79 -8.69
CA LEU A 359 -29.37 13.40 -10.01
C LEU A 359 -28.04 14.07 -10.38
N HIS A 360 -27.77 15.27 -9.87
CA HIS A 360 -26.49 15.96 -10.13
C HIS A 360 -25.32 15.41 -9.31
N VAL A 361 -25.59 14.62 -8.28
CA VAL A 361 -24.54 13.96 -7.47
C VAL A 361 -24.12 12.63 -8.10
N THR A 362 -24.93 12.07 -9.01
CA THR A 362 -24.68 10.76 -9.65
C THR A 362 -24.21 10.86 -11.12
N SER A 363 -24.15 12.07 -11.70
CA SER A 363 -23.65 12.36 -13.07
C SER A 363 -22.33 13.09 -13.04
#